data_AF-A0A9W4MPA9-F1
#
_entry.id   AF-A0A9W4MPA9-F1
#
_cell.length_a   1.000
_cell.length_b   1.000
_cell.length_c   1.000
_cell.angle_alpha   90.00
_cell.angle_beta   90.00
_cell.angle_gamma   90.00
#
_symmetry.space_group_name_H-M   'P 1'
#
loop_
_entity.id
_entity.type
_entity.pdbx_description
1 polymer ?
#
loop_
_entity_poly.entity_id
_entity_poly.type
_entity_poly.pdbx_seq_one_letter_code
_entity_poly.pdbx_strand_id
1 'polypeptide(L)'
;MARLPNPNAGPAFYTIASEVATCHFLRDKMGIPIPRIYDWSAEACNPVGGEYILEGKATGQPLRNDWSNLTEAAQLDVVNQVVDMEKKIASISFLKHGCLYYENDLKSRSLDYEALDSRHGLSESATGQNDQLPAFVIGPSVNPKL
;
A
#
# COMPACT_ATOMS: atom_id res chain seq x y z
N MET A 1 -11.12 9.26 7.52
CA MET A 1 -10.20 10.40 7.26
C MET A 1 -10.06 10.52 5.76
N ALA A 2 -9.88 11.74 5.24
CA ALA A 2 -9.59 11.97 3.83
C ALA A 2 -8.14 12.44 3.69
N ARG A 3 -7.39 11.84 2.76
CA ARG A 3 -6.05 12.25 2.35
C ARG A 3 -6.13 12.81 0.93
N LEU A 4 -5.53 13.98 0.74
CA LEU A 4 -5.38 14.61 -0.56
C LEU A 4 -3.92 14.46 -1.01
N PRO A 5 -3.65 14.29 -2.31
CA PRO A 5 -2.29 14.17 -2.82
C PRO A 5 -1.46 15.41 -2.50
N ASN A 6 -0.18 15.18 -2.18
CA ASN A 6 0.80 16.25 -2.12
C ASN A 6 1.19 16.63 -3.57
N PRO A 7 1.03 17.91 -3.98
CA PRO A 7 1.34 18.34 -5.35
C PRO A 7 2.81 18.11 -5.76
N ASN A 8 3.71 17.91 -4.79
CA ASN A 8 5.12 17.63 -5.04
C ASN A 8 5.46 16.13 -5.14
N ALA A 9 4.50 15.23 -4.94
CA ALA A 9 4.75 13.77 -4.91
C ALA A 9 4.87 13.12 -6.30
N GLY A 10 4.66 13.89 -7.37
CA GLY A 10 4.59 13.37 -8.74
C GLY A 10 3.16 13.41 -9.29
N PRO A 11 2.92 12.84 -10.48
CA PRO A 11 1.59 12.84 -11.09
C PRO A 11 0.59 12.10 -10.20
N ALA A 12 -0.57 12.72 -9.96
CA ALA A 12 -1.55 12.27 -8.98
C ALA A 12 -2.06 10.85 -9.24
N PHE A 13 -2.20 10.46 -10.51
CA PHE A 13 -2.57 9.10 -10.86
C PHE A 13 -1.60 8.07 -10.29
N TYR A 14 -0.30 8.22 -10.56
CA TYR A 14 0.69 7.23 -10.14
C TYR A 14 0.81 7.17 -8.62
N THR A 15 0.79 8.32 -7.95
CA THR A 15 0.91 8.36 -6.49
C THR A 15 -0.29 7.71 -5.80
N ILE A 16 -1.51 8.05 -6.20
CA ILE A 16 -2.73 7.52 -5.57
C ILE A 16 -2.92 6.04 -5.93
N ALA A 17 -2.83 5.66 -7.20
CA ALA A 17 -3.03 4.27 -7.62
C ALA A 17 -2.00 3.35 -6.97
N SER A 18 -0.73 3.78 -6.89
CA SER A 18 0.31 2.96 -6.26
C SER A 18 0.23 2.89 -4.74
N GLU A 19 -0.16 3.99 -4.07
CA GLU A 19 -0.38 4.02 -2.63
C GLU A 19 -1.53 3.06 -2.26
N VAL A 20 -2.66 3.15 -2.96
CA VAL A 20 -3.82 2.28 -2.72
C VAL A 20 -3.48 0.81 -2.96
N ALA A 21 -2.83 0.49 -4.08
CA ALA A 21 -2.43 -0.88 -4.39
C ALA A 21 -1.46 -1.42 -3.33
N THR A 22 -0.48 -0.63 -2.89
CA THR A 22 0.48 -1.01 -1.86
C THR A 22 -0.22 -1.25 -0.51
N CYS A 23 -1.14 -0.37 -0.11
CA CYS A 23 -1.89 -0.52 1.14
C CYS A 23 -2.74 -1.80 1.16
N HIS A 24 -3.48 -2.07 0.09
CA HIS A 24 -4.27 -3.31 -0.01
C HIS A 24 -3.38 -4.54 -0.08
N PHE A 25 -2.28 -4.51 -0.82
CA PHE A 25 -1.35 -5.64 -0.86
C PHE A 25 -0.76 -5.94 0.52
N LEU A 26 -0.24 -4.93 1.23
CA LEU A 26 0.34 -5.11 2.55
C LEU A 26 -0.70 -5.59 3.58
N ARG A 27 -1.93 -5.10 3.50
CA ARG A 27 -3.02 -5.51 4.39
C ARG A 27 -3.52 -6.92 4.09
N ASP A 28 -3.89 -7.18 2.84
CA ASP A 28 -4.64 -8.37 2.43
C ASP A 28 -3.73 -9.55 2.09
N LYS A 29 -2.49 -9.30 1.67
CA LYS A 29 -1.51 -10.35 1.32
C LYS A 29 -0.46 -10.58 2.40
N MET A 30 -0.07 -9.53 3.13
CA MET A 30 1.01 -9.60 4.14
C MET A 30 0.50 -9.51 5.58
N GLY A 31 -0.78 -9.20 5.80
CA GLY A 31 -1.36 -9.08 7.14
C GLY A 31 -0.76 -7.94 7.96
N ILE A 32 -0.22 -6.90 7.32
CA ILE A 32 0.30 -5.71 7.99
C ILE A 32 -0.88 -4.84 8.45
N PRO A 33 -0.90 -4.34 9.70
CA PRO A 33 -2.00 -3.54 10.23
C PRO A 33 -1.99 -2.09 9.70
N ILE A 34 -2.30 -1.92 8.42
CA ILE A 34 -2.51 -0.63 7.76
C ILE A 34 -3.99 -0.25 7.90
N PRO A 35 -4.42 1.02 8.01
CA PRO A 35 -5.84 1.41 7.95
C PRO A 35 -6.58 0.87 6.72
N ARG A 36 -7.91 0.72 6.83
CA ARG A 36 -8.73 0.22 5.72
C ARG A 36 -9.04 1.39 4.80
N ILE A 37 -8.78 1.23 3.50
CA ILE A 37 -9.26 2.18 2.49
C ILE A 37 -10.74 1.88 2.23
N TYR A 38 -11.57 2.91 2.29
CA TYR A 38 -13.01 2.84 2.04
C TYR A 38 -13.36 3.26 0.63
N ASP A 39 -12.68 4.27 0.10
CA ASP A 39 -12.89 4.80 -1.24
C ASP A 39 -11.66 5.62 -1.66
N TRP A 40 -11.47 5.83 -2.95
CA TRP A 40 -10.38 6.63 -3.50
C TRP A 40 -10.67 7.05 -4.94
N SER A 41 -10.05 8.15 -5.38
CA SER A 41 -10.04 8.57 -6.78
C SER A 41 -8.67 9.08 -7.15
N ALA A 42 -8.12 8.58 -8.25
CA ALA A 42 -6.88 9.06 -8.87
C ALA A 42 -7.13 10.12 -9.97
N GLU A 43 -8.38 10.47 -10.23
CA GLU A 43 -8.76 11.51 -11.18
C GLU A 43 -9.38 12.71 -10.46
N ALA A 44 -9.10 13.92 -10.91
CA ALA A 44 -9.79 15.13 -10.44
C ALA A 44 -11.22 15.27 -11.00
N CYS A 45 -11.58 14.50 -12.04
CA CYS A 45 -12.92 14.46 -12.61
C CYS A 45 -13.87 13.62 -11.75
N ASN A 46 -14.10 14.07 -10.52
CA ASN A 46 -15.02 13.47 -9.57
C ASN A 46 -15.70 14.60 -8.74
N PRO A 47 -16.78 14.33 -7.98
CA PRO A 47 -17.52 15.37 -7.25
C PRO A 47 -16.70 16.19 -6.23
N VAL A 48 -15.56 15.67 -5.76
CA VAL A 48 -14.63 16.37 -4.85
C VAL A 48 -13.77 17.39 -5.61
N GLY A 49 -13.63 17.23 -6.93
CA GLY A 49 -12.82 18.11 -7.79
C GLY A 49 -11.31 17.89 -7.69
N GLY A 50 -10.88 16.77 -7.11
CA GLY A 50 -9.48 16.42 -6.90
C GLY A 50 -9.33 14.97 -6.49
N GLU A 51 -8.12 14.45 -6.60
CA GLU A 51 -7.80 13.09 -6.20
C GLU A 51 -7.85 12.95 -4.67
N TYR A 52 -8.18 11.75 -4.18
CA TYR A 52 -8.31 11.51 -2.75
C TYR A 52 -8.16 10.02 -2.39
N ILE A 53 -7.87 9.77 -1.11
CA ILE A 53 -8.01 8.47 -0.46
C ILE A 53 -8.85 8.68 0.81
N LEU A 54 -9.97 7.97 0.92
CA LEU A 54 -10.78 7.87 2.13
C LEU A 54 -10.39 6.59 2.87
N GLU A 55 -9.90 6.73 4.09
CA GLU A 55 -9.42 5.61 4.89
C GLU A 55 -9.88 5.68 6.35
N GLY A 56 -9.81 4.53 7.03
CA GLY A 56 -10.02 4.39 8.46
C GLY A 56 -9.03 5.24 9.26
N LYS A 57 -9.44 5.69 10.44
CA LYS A 57 -8.50 6.31 11.39
C LYS A 57 -7.71 5.20 12.08
N ALA A 58 -6.38 5.26 12.01
CA ALA A 58 -5.53 4.37 12.80
C ALA A 58 -5.86 4.52 14.29
N THR A 59 -6.08 3.40 14.98
CA THR A 59 -6.34 3.37 16.41
C THR A 59 -5.04 3.53 17.19
N GLY A 60 -5.06 4.27 18.28
CA GLY A 60 -3.89 4.50 19.13
C GLY A 60 -3.37 5.93 19.06
N GLN A 61 -2.15 6.13 19.59
CA GLN A 61 -1.46 7.42 19.60
C GLN A 61 -0.15 7.30 18.81
N PRO A 62 0.33 8.41 18.22
CA PRO A 62 1.66 8.44 17.62
C PRO A 62 2.72 8.03 18.64
N LEU A 63 3.56 7.04 18.30
CA LEU A 63 4.60 6.51 19.19
C LEU A 63 5.51 7.60 19.76
N ARG A 64 5.79 8.65 18.99
CA ARG A 64 6.57 9.82 19.42
C ARG A 64 6.07 10.45 20.73
N ASN A 65 4.76 10.42 20.97
CA ASN A 65 4.15 11.06 22.13
C ASN A 65 4.47 10.30 23.43
N ASP A 66 4.62 8.98 23.34
CA ASP A 66 4.74 8.10 24.51
C ASP A 66 6.12 7.43 24.62
N TRP A 67 6.97 7.49 23.58
CA TRP A 67 8.25 6.77 23.52
C TRP A 67 9.13 6.96 24.75
N SER A 68 9.31 8.21 25.20
CA SER A 68 10.13 8.54 26.38
C SER A 68 9.51 8.07 27.70
N ASN A 69 8.22 7.76 27.71
CA ASN A 69 7.49 7.30 28.90
C ASN A 69 7.47 5.75 28.98
N LEU A 70 7.88 5.05 27.92
CA LEU A 70 7.98 3.60 27.90
C LEU A 70 9.21 3.12 28.68
N THR A 71 9.08 1.95 29.31
CA THR A 71 10.24 1.24 29.86
C THR A 71 11.14 0.72 28.74
N GLU A 72 12.42 0.46 29.02
CA GLU A 72 13.34 -0.13 28.03
C GLU A 72 12.81 -1.44 27.45
N ALA A 73 12.20 -2.29 28.28
CA ALA A 73 11.58 -3.54 27.84
C ALA A 73 10.43 -3.28 26.85
N ALA A 74 9.55 -2.31 27.13
CA ALA A 74 8.46 -1.96 26.23
C ALA A 74 8.95 -1.31 24.92
N GLN A 75 10.02 -0.51 24.97
CA GLN A 75 10.67 0.01 23.76
C GLN A 75 11.23 -1.13 22.90
N LEU A 76 11.88 -2.13 23.53
CA LEU A 76 12.38 -3.32 22.84
C LEU A 76 11.24 -4.11 22.18
N ASP A 77 10.10 -4.27 22.86
CA ASP A 77 8.93 -4.94 22.28
C ASP A 77 8.37 -4.21 21.06
N VAL A 78 8.38 -2.87 21.06
CA VAL A 78 7.99 -2.07 19.89
C VAL A 78 8.99 -2.26 18.74
N VAL A 79 10.29 -2.24 19.03
CA VAL A 79 11.32 -2.50 18.01
C VAL A 79 11.15 -3.90 17.39
N ASN A 80 10.90 -4.91 18.22
CA ASN A 80 10.64 -6.28 17.74
C ASN A 80 9.42 -6.34 16.81
N GLN A 81 8.33 -5.64 17.13
CA GLN A 81 7.15 -5.54 16.26
C GLN A 81 7.47 -4.91 14.90
N VAL A 82 8.28 -3.85 14.88
CA VAL A 82 8.73 -3.20 13.63
C VAL A 82 9.56 -4.18 12.80
N VAL A 83 10.53 -4.85 13.43
CA VAL A 83 11.38 -5.85 12.78
C VAL A 83 10.56 -6.98 12.19
N ASP A 84 9.52 -7.45 12.87
CA ASP A 84 8.66 -8.51 12.36
C ASP A 84 7.81 -8.06 11.15
N MET A 85 7.37 -6.80 11.12
CA MET A 85 6.73 -6.22 9.93
C MET A 85 7.72 -6.07 8.77
N GLU A 86 8.93 -5.58 9.02
CA GLU A 86 9.98 -5.42 8.01
C GLU A 86 10.38 -6.77 7.40
N LYS A 87 10.55 -7.83 8.22
CA LYS A 87 10.82 -9.19 7.73
C LYS A 87 9.75 -9.69 6.77
N LYS A 88 8.47 -9.47 7.10
CA LYS A 88 7.35 -9.85 6.21
C LYS A 88 7.45 -9.12 4.87
N ILE A 89 7.63 -7.80 4.90
CA ILE A 89 7.73 -6.98 3.69
C ILE A 89 8.97 -7.37 2.85
N ALA A 90 10.11 -7.60 3.50
CA ALA A 90 11.36 -7.99 2.85
C ALA A 90 11.37 -9.44 2.32
N SER A 91 10.40 -10.28 2.72
CA SER A 91 10.29 -11.66 2.23
C SER A 91 9.82 -11.75 0.77
N ILE A 92 9.32 -10.65 0.21
CA ILE A 92 8.85 -10.58 -1.19
C ILE A 92 10.01 -10.17 -2.08
N SER A 93 10.17 -10.88 -3.21
CA SER A 93 11.03 -10.45 -4.30
C SER A 93 10.19 -9.89 -5.45
N PHE A 94 10.69 -8.79 -6.03
CA PHE A 94 10.15 -8.21 -7.25
C PHE A 94 11.16 -8.43 -8.37
N LEU A 95 10.70 -8.87 -9.54
CA LEU A 95 11.55 -9.11 -10.70
C LEU A 95 12.03 -7.80 -11.36
N LYS A 96 11.33 -6.70 -11.11
CA LYS A 96 11.60 -5.38 -11.66
C LYS A 96 11.43 -4.29 -10.60
N HIS A 97 12.14 -3.18 -10.81
CA HIS A 97 11.96 -1.98 -10.01
C HIS A 97 10.73 -1.20 -10.47
N GLY A 98 10.05 -0.55 -9.54
CA GLY A 98 8.86 0.23 -9.85
C GLY A 98 7.96 0.39 -8.65
N CYS A 99 6.70 0.69 -8.91
CA CYS A 99 5.67 0.79 -7.89
C CYS A 99 4.60 -0.29 -8.11
N LEU A 100 3.92 -0.67 -7.03
CA LEU A 100 2.83 -1.63 -7.10
C LEU A 100 1.58 -0.95 -7.63
N TYR A 101 0.82 -1.60 -8.52
CA TYR A 101 -0.46 -1.11 -9.03
C TYR A 101 -1.45 -2.28 -9.15
N TYR A 102 -2.73 -1.94 -9.32
CA TYR A 102 -3.65 -2.88 -9.91
C TYR A 102 -3.41 -3.01 -11.41
N GLU A 103 -3.45 -4.24 -11.92
CA GLU A 103 -3.27 -4.50 -13.34
C GLU A 103 -4.26 -3.70 -14.20
N ASN A 104 -5.51 -3.58 -13.76
CA ASN A 104 -6.55 -2.86 -14.49
C ASN A 104 -6.25 -1.36 -14.63
N ASP A 105 -5.65 -0.74 -13.62
CA ASP A 105 -5.30 0.68 -13.64
C ASP A 105 -4.27 0.96 -14.74
N LEU A 106 -3.30 0.06 -14.92
CA LEU A 106 -2.26 0.19 -15.95
C LEU A 106 -2.75 -0.22 -17.34
N LYS A 107 -3.55 -1.29 -17.44
CA LYS A 107 -4.18 -1.73 -18.70
C LYS A 107 -5.03 -0.62 -19.32
N SER A 108 -5.85 0.06 -18.51
CA SER A 108 -6.72 1.15 -18.97
C SER A 108 -5.95 2.32 -19.60
N ARG A 109 -4.69 2.48 -19.23
CA ARG A 109 -3.78 3.55 -19.67
C ARG A 109 -2.71 3.07 -20.66
N SER A 110 -2.76 1.81 -21.08
CA SER A 110 -1.77 1.19 -21.99
C SER A 110 -0.33 1.35 -21.52
N LEU A 111 -0.09 1.19 -20.21
CA LEU A 111 1.23 1.29 -19.60
C LEU A 111 1.89 -0.08 -19.47
N ASP A 112 3.21 -0.13 -19.57
CA ASP A 112 4.00 -1.35 -19.36
C ASP A 112 4.00 -1.76 -17.88
N TYR A 113 3.89 -3.06 -17.62
CA TYR A 113 3.93 -3.63 -16.28
C TYR A 113 4.46 -5.07 -16.29
N GLU A 114 4.81 -5.56 -15.11
CA GLU A 114 5.26 -6.92 -14.88
C GLU A 114 4.42 -7.57 -13.77
N ALA A 115 3.95 -8.79 -14.02
CA ALA A 115 3.16 -9.53 -13.04
C ALA A 115 4.01 -9.88 -11.81
N LEU A 116 3.39 -9.82 -10.62
CA LEU A 116 4.01 -10.35 -9.42
C LEU A 116 4.08 -11.89 -9.55
N ASP A 117 5.26 -12.50 -9.43
CA ASP A 117 5.36 -13.97 -9.50
C ASP A 117 4.76 -14.57 -8.21
N SER A 118 3.63 -15.26 -8.33
CA SER A 118 2.92 -15.90 -7.22
C SER A 118 3.70 -17.04 -6.55
N ARG A 119 4.90 -17.38 -7.05
CA ARG A 119 5.57 -18.65 -6.76
C ARG A 119 6.46 -18.68 -5.52
N HIS A 120 6.66 -17.59 -4.79
CA HIS A 120 7.43 -17.61 -3.54
C HIS A 120 6.75 -16.75 -2.45
N GLY A 121 5.92 -17.38 -1.59
CA GLY A 121 5.66 -16.86 -0.24
C GLY A 121 4.22 -16.59 0.18
N LEU A 122 3.24 -16.55 -0.74
CA LEU A 122 1.84 -16.35 -0.36
C LEU A 122 1.15 -17.69 -0.13
N SER A 123 1.12 -18.15 1.12
CA SER A 123 0.34 -19.30 1.55
C SER A 123 -1.15 -18.99 1.37
N GLU A 124 -1.79 -19.58 0.35
CA GLU A 124 -3.23 -19.57 0.19
C GLU A 124 -3.88 -20.25 1.41
N SER A 125 -4.49 -19.44 2.27
CA SER A 125 -5.33 -19.94 3.36
C SER A 125 -6.66 -19.17 3.37
N ALA A 126 -7.64 -19.79 2.71
CA ALA A 126 -9.09 -19.88 2.95
C ALA A 126 -9.85 -18.59 3.36
N THR A 127 -11.04 -18.24 2.86
CA THR A 127 -12.24 -19.05 2.57
C THR A 127 -13.22 -18.16 1.76
N GLY A 128 -14.09 -18.77 0.96
CA GLY A 128 -14.85 -18.12 -0.11
C GLY A 128 -15.67 -16.86 0.23
N GLN A 129 -15.45 -15.82 -0.56
CA GLN A 129 -16.42 -15.26 -1.51
C GLN A 129 -15.65 -15.00 -2.82
N ASN A 130 -16.34 -15.15 -3.95
CA ASN A 130 -15.75 -15.14 -5.29
C ASN A 130 -15.46 -13.70 -5.77
N ASP A 131 -14.67 -12.95 -4.99
CA ASP A 131 -14.03 -11.70 -5.42
C ASP A 131 -12.57 -12.02 -5.63
N GLN A 132 -12.22 -12.36 -6.87
CA GLN A 132 -10.83 -12.57 -7.25
C GLN A 132 -10.07 -11.28 -6.89
N LEU A 133 -9.23 -11.32 -5.85
CA LEU A 133 -8.41 -10.18 -5.45
C LEU A 133 -7.73 -9.65 -6.72
N PRO A 134 -7.83 -8.34 -7.01
CA PRO A 134 -7.28 -7.79 -8.24
C PRO A 134 -5.79 -8.13 -8.36
N ALA A 135 -5.36 -8.49 -9.56
CA ALA A 135 -3.98 -8.85 -9.82
C ALA A 135 -3.08 -7.64 -9.56
N PHE A 136 -2.14 -7.78 -8.63
CA PHE A 136 -1.12 -6.77 -8.34
C PHE A 136 0.06 -6.93 -9.30
N VAL A 137 0.56 -5.81 -9.83
CA VAL A 137 1.66 -5.77 -10.80
C VAL A 137 2.66 -4.68 -10.45
N ILE A 138 3.89 -4.82 -10.94
CA ILE A 138 4.91 -3.78 -10.87
C ILE A 138 4.87 -2.95 -12.14
N GLY A 139 4.51 -1.68 -11.99
CA GLY A 139 4.44 -0.69 -13.06
C GLY A 139 5.51 0.39 -12.93
N PRO A 140 5.35 1.51 -13.66
CA PRO A 140 6.28 2.63 -13.64
C PRO A 140 6.46 3.23 -12.24
N SER A 141 7.63 3.83 -11.99
CA SER A 141 7.85 4.65 -10.81
C SER A 141 6.92 5.86 -10.79
N VAL A 142 6.50 6.29 -9.59
CA VAL A 142 5.74 7.54 -9.41
C VAL A 142 6.53 8.80 -9.80
N ASN A 143 7.85 8.66 -9.98
CA ASN A 143 8.71 9.69 -10.56
C ASN A 143 9.13 9.27 -11.99
N PRO A 144 8.46 9.79 -13.04
CA PRO A 144 8.68 9.37 -14.42
C PRO A 144 10.02 9.82 -15.04
N LYS A 145 10.86 10.54 -14.27
CA LYS A 145 12.21 10.95 -14.69
C LYS A 145 13.32 10.03 -14.20
N LEU A 146 12.97 8.99 -13.44
CA LEU A 146 13.88 7.93 -12.95
C LEU A 146 13.72 6.67 -13.79
#